data_AF-S3ZHL7-F1
#
_entry.id   AF-S3ZHL7-F1
#
_cell.length_a   1.000
_cell.length_b   1.000
_cell.length_c   1.000
_cell.angle_alpha   90.00
_cell.angle_beta   90.00
_cell.angle_gamma   90.00
#
_symmetry.space_group_name_H-M   'P 1'
#
loop_
_entity.id
_entity.type
_entity.pdbx_description
1 polymer ?
#
loop_
_entity_poly.entity_id
_entity_poly.type
_entity_poly.pdbx_seq_one_letter_code
_entity_poly.pdbx_strand_id
1 'polypeptide(L)'
;MAAHEMTHGVTSATGNMQYSREPGGLNEATSDIFAAAVEFNAKNASDVGDYLVGEKIDIRGNGTPLRYMDKPSKDGRSLDNWSSSAGNVDVHYSSGIANHFFYLLSEGSGKKVVNGVSYDSPTYDNKPVTGIGIDKAAKIWFRALTTKFNTTTNYAAARTGTLAAASELYGGTGSAEYAAVANAWAAVNVGSRP
;
A
#
# COMPACT_ATOMS: atom_id res chain seq x y z
N MET A 1 13.70 5.91 1.34
CA MET A 1 13.64 7.06 0.39
C MET A 1 14.27 6.82 -0.98
N ALA A 2 15.53 6.38 -1.09
CA ALA A 2 16.13 6.15 -2.42
C ALA A 2 15.31 5.18 -3.30
N ALA A 3 14.80 4.10 -2.70
CA ALA A 3 13.91 3.16 -3.38
C ALA A 3 12.56 3.79 -3.81
N HIS A 4 12.02 4.75 -3.05
CA HIS A 4 10.80 5.50 -3.40
C HIS A 4 11.03 6.30 -4.68
N GLU A 5 12.09 7.10 -4.73
CA GLU A 5 12.43 7.93 -5.91
C GLU A 5 12.72 7.07 -7.15
N MET A 6 13.45 5.97 -6.99
CA MET A 6 13.69 5.02 -8.09
C MET A 6 12.39 4.38 -8.59
N THR A 7 11.43 4.15 -7.70
CA THR A 7 10.15 3.53 -8.05
C THR A 7 9.26 4.44 -8.91
N HIS A 8 9.36 5.77 -8.77
CA HIS A 8 8.69 6.67 -9.72
C HIS A 8 9.13 6.39 -11.17
N GLY A 9 10.41 6.07 -11.39
CA GLY A 9 10.92 5.64 -12.70
C GLY A 9 10.28 4.34 -13.20
N VAL A 10 10.09 3.35 -12.32
CA VAL A 10 9.39 2.10 -12.63
C VAL A 10 7.93 2.38 -12.99
N THR A 11 7.24 3.21 -12.20
CA THR A 11 5.85 3.61 -12.48
C THR A 11 5.75 4.30 -13.84
N SER A 12 6.65 5.23 -14.15
CA SER A 12 6.67 5.94 -15.45
C SER A 12 6.86 4.97 -16.63
N ALA A 13 7.68 3.94 -16.48
CA ALA A 13 7.93 2.95 -17.53
C ALA A 13 6.84 1.87 -17.66
N THR A 14 5.86 1.82 -16.73
CA THR A 14 4.87 0.74 -16.65
C THR A 14 3.44 1.29 -16.66
N GLY A 15 2.77 1.35 -15.50
CA GLY A 15 1.40 1.86 -15.41
C GLY A 15 1.26 3.33 -15.80
N ASN A 16 2.35 4.10 -15.73
CA ASN A 16 2.44 5.52 -16.10
C ASN A 16 1.31 6.37 -15.50
N MET A 17 0.93 6.07 -14.25
CA MET A 17 -0.18 6.72 -13.56
C MET A 17 0.06 8.22 -13.46
N GLN A 18 -0.91 9.02 -13.93
CA GLN A 18 -0.82 10.47 -13.91
C GLN A 18 -0.60 10.96 -12.47
N TYR A 19 0.28 11.93 -12.28
CA TYR A 19 0.59 12.48 -10.98
C TYR A 19 -0.45 13.52 -10.50
N SER A 20 -1.72 13.12 -10.48
CA SER A 20 -2.84 13.94 -9.99
C SER A 20 -4.06 13.07 -9.68
N ARG A 21 -4.96 13.57 -8.83
CA ARG A 21 -6.17 12.84 -8.40
C ARG A 21 -5.84 11.45 -7.84
N GLU A 22 -6.74 10.49 -7.98
CA GLU A 22 -6.52 9.12 -7.50
C GLU A 22 -5.32 8.41 -8.17
N PRO A 23 -5.06 8.54 -9.49
CA PRO A 23 -3.84 7.99 -10.08
C PRO A 23 -2.56 8.53 -9.43
N GLY A 24 -2.56 9.80 -9.02
CA GLY A 24 -1.42 10.40 -8.34
C GLY A 24 -1.21 9.84 -6.94
N GLY A 25 -2.29 9.66 -6.17
CA GLY A 25 -2.22 8.98 -4.88
C GLY A 25 -1.70 7.53 -4.99
N LEU A 26 -2.14 6.80 -6.03
CA LEU A 26 -1.63 5.46 -6.33
C LEU A 26 -0.17 5.45 -6.80
N ASN A 27 0.28 6.49 -7.50
CA ASN A 27 1.69 6.67 -7.90
C ASN A 27 2.58 6.82 -6.67
N GLU A 28 2.24 7.75 -5.77
CA GLU A 28 2.93 7.93 -4.47
C GLU A 28 2.92 6.66 -3.62
N ALA A 29 1.76 6.01 -3.49
CA ALA A 29 1.66 4.78 -2.71
C ALA A 29 2.48 3.65 -3.32
N THR A 30 2.59 3.58 -4.65
CA THR A 30 3.44 2.58 -5.31
C THR A 30 4.90 2.76 -4.92
N SER A 31 5.38 4.00 -4.85
CA SER A 31 6.74 4.31 -4.41
C SER A 31 6.99 3.96 -2.94
N ASP A 32 6.02 4.22 -2.05
CA ASP A 32 6.09 3.79 -0.65
C ASP A 32 6.07 2.26 -0.49
N ILE A 33 5.18 1.57 -1.20
CA ILE A 33 5.03 0.10 -1.17
C ILE A 33 6.34 -0.60 -1.56
N PHE A 34 6.98 -0.16 -2.65
CA PHE A 34 8.23 -0.78 -3.08
C PHE A 34 9.42 -0.35 -2.22
N ALA A 35 9.40 0.85 -1.62
CA ALA A 35 10.41 1.22 -0.64
C ALA A 35 10.38 0.28 0.58
N ALA A 36 9.20 0.04 1.17
CA ALA A 36 9.05 -0.92 2.26
C ALA A 36 9.50 -2.33 1.83
N ALA A 37 9.03 -2.81 0.67
CA ALA A 37 9.45 -4.14 0.17
C ALA A 37 10.98 -4.26 -0.02
N VAL A 38 11.64 -3.18 -0.46
CA VAL A 38 13.11 -3.14 -0.58
C VAL A 38 13.79 -3.16 0.78
N GLU A 39 13.30 -2.44 1.78
CA GLU A 39 13.88 -2.45 3.14
C GLU A 39 13.78 -3.85 3.77
N PHE A 40 12.62 -4.52 3.63
CA PHE A 40 12.45 -5.92 4.04
C PHE A 40 13.40 -6.87 3.29
N ASN A 41 13.64 -6.64 2.00
CA ASN A 41 14.52 -7.47 1.19
C ASN A 41 16.01 -7.26 1.50
N ALA A 42 16.41 -6.00 1.72
CA ALA A 42 17.80 -5.61 1.94
C ALA A 42 18.37 -6.17 3.24
N LYS A 43 17.51 -6.46 4.23
CA LYS A 43 17.90 -7.00 5.55
C LYS A 43 19.02 -6.18 6.19
N ASN A 44 18.96 -4.86 6.02
CA ASN A 44 19.95 -3.96 6.58
C ASN A 44 19.78 -3.92 8.11
N ALA A 45 20.83 -4.26 8.86
CA ALA A 45 20.75 -4.27 10.32
C ALA A 45 20.59 -2.86 10.93
N SER A 46 21.02 -1.81 10.21
CA SER A 46 20.90 -0.41 10.65
C SER A 46 19.52 0.19 10.34
N ASP A 47 18.78 -0.46 9.45
CA ASP A 47 17.47 -0.04 8.95
C ASP A 47 16.67 -1.28 8.57
N VAL A 48 16.10 -1.91 9.60
CA VAL A 48 15.35 -3.15 9.44
C VAL A 48 14.03 -2.85 8.74
N GLY A 49 13.62 -3.72 7.82
CA GLY A 49 12.38 -3.53 7.08
C GLY A 49 11.19 -3.27 7.99
N ASP A 50 10.52 -2.16 7.74
CA ASP A 50 9.34 -1.77 8.48
C ASP A 50 8.34 -1.07 7.54
N TYR A 51 7.20 -0.65 8.09
CA TYR A 51 6.10 0.00 7.37
C TYR A 51 5.97 1.48 7.72
N LEU A 52 7.07 2.08 8.16
CA LEU A 52 7.25 3.52 8.32
C LEU A 52 7.92 4.05 7.04
N VAL A 53 7.67 5.31 6.72
CA VAL A 53 8.27 5.92 5.53
C VAL A 53 9.03 7.16 5.93
N GLY A 54 10.33 7.18 5.65
CA GLY A 54 11.19 8.36 5.81
C GLY A 54 11.69 8.63 7.24
N GLU A 55 11.54 7.65 8.13
CA GLU A 55 12.07 7.61 9.50
C GLU A 55 13.58 7.84 9.58
N LYS A 56 14.39 7.29 8.67
CA LYS A 56 15.86 7.48 8.71
C LYS A 56 16.35 8.85 8.24
N ILE A 57 15.57 9.56 7.41
CA ILE A 57 15.96 10.89 6.94
C ILE A 57 15.66 11.95 8.00
N ASP A 58 14.71 11.69 8.90
CA ASP A 58 14.28 12.60 9.96
C ASP A 58 13.98 14.03 9.44
N ILE A 59 13.17 14.12 8.38
CA ILE A 59 12.80 15.39 7.73
C ILE A 59 12.16 16.36 8.74
N ARG A 60 11.49 15.84 9.77
CA ARG A 60 10.85 16.61 10.83
C ARG A 60 11.80 17.00 11.96
N GLY A 61 13.02 16.45 12.00
CA GLY A 61 14.03 16.69 13.04
C GLY A 61 13.62 16.21 14.43
N ASN A 62 12.69 15.26 14.51
CA ASN A 62 12.09 14.79 15.76
C ASN A 62 12.02 13.27 15.87
N GLY A 63 12.67 12.55 14.95
CA GLY A 63 12.71 11.09 14.90
C GLY A 63 11.40 10.41 14.51
N THR A 64 10.37 11.17 14.11
CA THR A 64 9.10 10.59 13.64
C THR A 64 9.11 10.36 12.14
N PRO A 65 8.52 9.25 11.64
CA PRO A 65 8.42 9.00 10.21
C PRO A 65 7.53 10.04 9.52
N LEU A 66 7.74 10.22 8.22
CA LEU A 66 6.95 11.11 7.39
C LEU A 66 5.53 10.57 7.20
N ARG A 67 5.40 9.27 6.91
CA ARG A 67 4.12 8.57 6.72
C ARG A 67 4.12 7.21 7.43
N TYR A 68 2.91 6.71 7.65
CA TYR A 68 2.65 5.42 8.29
C TYR A 68 1.80 4.58 7.35
N MET A 69 2.17 3.32 7.08
CA MET A 69 1.32 2.46 6.26
C MET A 69 0.23 1.75 7.07
N ASP A 70 0.41 1.52 8.38
CA ASP A 70 -0.57 0.76 9.20
C ASP A 70 -1.83 1.57 9.59
N LYS A 71 -1.66 2.88 9.74
CA LYS A 71 -2.71 3.87 9.99
C LYS A 71 -2.23 5.25 9.50
N PRO A 72 -2.36 5.55 8.20
CA PRO A 72 -1.88 6.78 7.59
C PRO A 72 -2.19 8.07 8.36
N SER A 73 -3.39 8.18 8.92
CA SER A 73 -3.86 9.34 9.67
C SER A 73 -3.03 9.69 10.93
N LYS A 74 -2.11 8.81 11.36
CA LYS A 74 -1.13 9.12 12.42
C LYS A 74 -0.25 10.33 12.10
N ASP A 75 -0.08 10.67 10.82
CA ASP A 75 0.61 11.91 10.40
C ASP A 75 -0.28 13.17 10.45
N GLY A 76 -1.57 13.01 10.77
CA GLY A 76 -2.57 14.07 10.88
C GLY A 76 -3.20 14.52 9.56
N ARG A 77 -2.83 13.95 8.41
CA ARG A 77 -3.27 14.43 7.08
C ARG A 77 -3.64 13.31 6.11
N SER A 78 -2.94 12.18 6.14
CA SER A 78 -3.14 11.08 5.21
C SER A 78 -4.48 10.37 5.43
N LEU A 79 -5.06 9.89 4.34
CA LEU A 79 -6.35 9.21 4.35
C LEU A 79 -6.16 7.72 4.69
N ASP A 80 -6.83 7.23 5.73
CA ASP A 80 -6.86 5.80 6.05
C ASP A 80 -7.74 4.99 5.08
N ASN A 81 -8.81 5.61 4.56
CA ASN A 81 -9.88 4.95 3.84
C ASN A 81 -10.30 5.78 2.63
N TRP A 82 -10.73 5.09 1.58
CA TRP A 82 -11.27 5.73 0.38
C TRP A 82 -12.61 6.41 0.65
N SER A 83 -12.81 7.53 -0.03
CA SER A 83 -14.09 8.22 -0.17
C SER A 83 -14.16 8.86 -1.56
N SER A 84 -15.34 9.32 -1.97
CA SER A 84 -15.51 10.01 -3.24
C SER A 84 -14.72 11.33 -3.36
N SER A 85 -14.20 11.86 -2.24
CA SER A 85 -13.36 13.06 -2.23
C SER A 85 -11.85 12.77 -2.30
N ALA A 86 -11.44 11.50 -2.29
CA ALA A 86 -10.02 11.11 -2.28
C ALA A 86 -9.22 11.75 -3.43
N GLY A 87 -9.81 11.84 -4.63
CA GLY A 87 -9.18 12.47 -5.80
C GLY A 87 -8.97 13.99 -5.70
N ASN A 88 -9.50 14.66 -4.68
CA ASN A 88 -9.29 16.10 -4.44
C ASN A 88 -8.25 16.37 -3.34
N VAL A 89 -7.74 15.31 -2.70
CA VAL A 89 -6.71 15.40 -1.67
C VAL A 89 -5.34 15.32 -2.34
N ASP A 90 -4.35 16.03 -1.79
CA ASP A 90 -2.96 15.97 -2.26
C ASP A 90 -2.49 14.51 -2.38
N VAL A 91 -1.72 14.21 -3.42
CA VAL A 91 -1.32 12.84 -3.77
C VAL A 91 -0.55 12.16 -2.64
N HIS A 92 0.26 12.91 -1.89
CA HIS A 92 1.04 12.35 -0.78
C HIS A 92 0.16 11.92 0.39
N TYR A 93 -1.03 12.53 0.57
CA TYR A 93 -1.98 12.17 1.64
C TYR A 93 -3.03 11.16 1.17
N SER A 94 -3.47 11.27 -0.07
CA SER A 94 -4.38 10.27 -0.65
C SER A 94 -3.69 8.92 -0.85
N SER A 95 -2.36 8.90 -1.02
CA SER A 95 -1.54 7.66 -1.03
C SER A 95 -1.76 6.76 0.18
N GLY A 96 -2.13 7.34 1.32
CA GLY A 96 -2.45 6.64 2.57
C GLY A 96 -3.40 5.46 2.36
N ILE A 97 -4.38 5.58 1.45
CA ILE A 97 -5.38 4.54 1.19
C ILE A 97 -4.71 3.26 0.66
N ALA A 98 -3.81 3.38 -0.32
CA ALA A 98 -3.11 2.24 -0.88
C ALA A 98 -1.96 1.75 0.03
N ASN A 99 -1.33 2.65 0.79
CA ASN A 99 -0.37 2.26 1.83
C ASN A 99 -1.05 1.39 2.90
N HIS A 100 -2.25 1.79 3.34
CA HIS A 100 -3.05 1.06 4.31
C HIS A 100 -3.55 -0.27 3.79
N PHE A 101 -4.04 -0.30 2.55
CA PHE A 101 -4.34 -1.55 1.85
C PHE A 101 -3.13 -2.50 1.86
N PHE A 102 -1.94 -2.01 1.52
CA PHE A 102 -0.75 -2.84 1.40
C PHE A 102 -0.29 -3.39 2.76
N TYR A 103 -0.31 -2.58 3.82
CA TYR A 103 -0.05 -3.05 5.17
C TYR A 103 -1.06 -4.14 5.57
N LEU A 104 -2.36 -3.90 5.38
CA LEU A 104 -3.43 -4.85 5.72
C LEU A 104 -3.28 -6.17 4.95
N LEU A 105 -2.94 -6.10 3.65
CA LEU A 105 -2.68 -7.28 2.83
C LEU A 105 -1.44 -8.03 3.32
N SER A 106 -0.39 -7.34 3.74
CA SER A 106 0.86 -7.96 4.15
C SER A 106 0.77 -8.56 5.55
N GLU A 107 0.29 -7.79 6.52
CA GLU A 107 0.40 -8.10 7.94
C GLU A 107 -0.92 -8.49 8.60
N GLY A 108 -2.05 -8.11 8.01
CA GLY A 108 -3.37 -8.20 8.62
C GLY A 108 -3.73 -7.00 9.50
N SER A 109 -4.96 -6.99 9.99
CA SER A 109 -5.48 -5.93 10.87
C SER A 109 -5.15 -6.17 12.35
N GLY A 110 -5.21 -5.12 13.15
CA GLY A 110 -5.05 -5.15 14.60
C GLY A 110 -3.60 -5.01 15.05
N LYS A 111 -3.35 -5.37 16.31
CA LYS A 111 -2.05 -5.22 16.95
C LYS A 111 -1.04 -6.24 16.43
N LYS A 112 0.13 -5.76 16.01
CA LYS A 112 1.24 -6.61 15.56
C LYS A 112 2.58 -5.96 15.87
N VAL A 113 3.59 -6.78 16.13
CA VAL A 113 4.99 -6.33 16.16
C VAL A 113 5.70 -6.93 14.95
N VAL A 114 6.29 -6.08 14.12
CA VAL A 114 7.10 -6.49 12.96
C VAL A 114 8.47 -5.85 13.11
N ASN A 115 9.52 -6.68 13.15
CA ASN A 115 10.92 -6.24 13.30
C ASN A 115 11.16 -5.23 14.44
N GLY A 116 10.41 -5.35 15.54
CA GLY A 116 10.53 -4.49 16.72
C GLY A 116 9.64 -3.23 16.69
N VAL A 117 8.97 -2.94 15.58
CA VAL A 117 8.00 -1.83 15.47
C VAL A 117 6.61 -2.33 15.82
N SER A 118 5.90 -1.60 16.68
CA SER A 118 4.53 -1.91 17.09
C SER A 118 3.51 -1.19 16.23
N TYR A 119 2.58 -1.95 15.68
CA TYR A 119 1.50 -1.50 14.81
C TYR A 119 0.14 -1.81 15.43
N ASP A 120 -0.88 -1.03 15.08
CA ASP A 120 -2.27 -1.26 15.46
C ASP A 120 -3.18 -0.74 14.33
N SER A 121 -3.45 -1.61 13.36
CA SER A 121 -4.09 -1.23 12.09
C SER A 121 -5.60 -1.47 12.12
N PRO A 122 -6.42 -0.40 12.07
CA PRO A 122 -7.87 -0.53 12.04
C PRO A 122 -8.38 -0.93 10.65
N THR A 123 -9.65 -1.30 10.56
CA THR A 123 -10.34 -1.54 9.28
C THR A 123 -11.60 -0.69 9.23
N TYR A 124 -11.89 -0.09 8.08
CA TYR A 124 -13.09 0.72 7.84
C TYR A 124 -14.38 0.06 8.32
N ASP A 125 -14.52 -1.24 8.07
CA ASP A 125 -15.72 -2.03 8.34
C ASP A 125 -15.68 -2.80 9.67
N ASN A 126 -14.66 -2.55 10.50
CA ASN A 126 -14.39 -3.26 11.77
C ASN A 126 -14.33 -4.80 11.65
N LYS A 127 -14.03 -5.33 10.45
CA LYS A 127 -13.87 -6.77 10.23
C LYS A 127 -12.39 -7.13 10.07
N PRO A 128 -11.92 -8.25 10.63
CA PRO A 128 -10.50 -8.59 10.57
C PRO A 128 -10.03 -8.84 9.13
N VAL A 129 -8.75 -8.54 8.87
CA VAL A 129 -8.01 -8.94 7.66
C VAL A 129 -6.88 -9.87 8.08
N THR A 130 -6.78 -11.01 7.40
CA THR A 130 -5.64 -11.94 7.54
C THR A 130 -4.61 -11.60 6.47
N GLY A 131 -3.37 -11.29 6.88
CA GLY A 131 -2.28 -10.97 5.98
C GLY A 131 -1.71 -12.18 5.25
N ILE A 132 -1.13 -11.96 4.07
CA ILE A 132 -0.47 -12.98 3.24
C ILE A 132 1.05 -12.84 3.18
N GLY A 133 1.62 -11.90 3.94
CA GLY A 133 3.04 -11.57 3.96
C GLY A 133 3.45 -10.61 2.85
N ILE A 134 4.44 -9.77 3.14
CA ILE A 134 4.91 -8.71 2.26
C ILE A 134 5.39 -9.21 0.90
N ASP A 135 6.06 -10.37 0.84
CA ASP A 135 6.57 -10.94 -0.41
C ASP A 135 5.45 -11.24 -1.41
N LYS A 136 4.32 -11.79 -0.94
CA LYS A 136 3.17 -12.08 -1.80
C LYS A 136 2.44 -10.78 -2.17
N ALA A 137 2.27 -9.87 -1.21
CA ALA A 137 1.65 -8.57 -1.44
C ALA A 137 2.40 -7.75 -2.50
N ALA A 138 3.73 -7.65 -2.38
CA ALA A 138 4.59 -6.94 -3.33
C ALA A 138 4.55 -7.56 -4.73
N LYS A 139 4.55 -8.90 -4.82
CA LYS A 139 4.39 -9.61 -6.11
C LYS A 139 3.05 -9.32 -6.78
N ILE A 140 1.95 -9.28 -6.02
CA ILE A 140 0.62 -8.93 -6.54
C ILE A 140 0.60 -7.48 -7.03
N TRP A 141 1.11 -6.54 -6.23
CA TRP A 141 1.16 -5.13 -6.60
C TRP A 141 1.99 -4.91 -7.87
N PHE A 142 3.18 -5.52 -7.95
CA PHE A 142 4.04 -5.42 -9.14
C PHE A 142 3.38 -6.00 -10.39
N ARG A 143 2.74 -7.17 -10.28
CA ARG A 143 2.01 -7.77 -11.41
C ARG A 143 0.85 -6.89 -11.87
N ALA A 144 0.11 -6.29 -10.93
CA ALA A 144 -0.98 -5.37 -11.26
C ALA A 144 -0.45 -4.09 -11.92
N LEU A 145 0.59 -3.47 -11.36
CA LEU A 145 1.25 -2.27 -11.90
C LEU A 145 1.71 -2.47 -13.35
N THR A 146 2.32 -3.61 -13.64
CA THR A 146 2.95 -3.88 -14.94
C THR A 146 2.01 -4.39 -16.01
N THR A 147 0.82 -4.89 -15.65
CA THR A 147 -0.08 -5.55 -16.62
C THR A 147 -1.52 -5.08 -16.62
N LYS A 148 -1.98 -4.40 -15.55
CA LYS A 148 -3.39 -4.00 -15.37
C LYS A 148 -3.53 -2.49 -15.21
N PHE A 149 -2.56 -1.84 -14.58
CA PHE A 149 -2.60 -0.40 -14.36
C PHE A 149 -2.23 0.35 -15.64
N ASN A 150 -2.82 1.53 -15.77
CA ASN A 150 -2.62 2.51 -16.84
C ASN A 150 -2.68 3.94 -16.27
N THR A 151 -2.54 4.93 -17.16
CA THR A 151 -2.40 6.34 -16.83
C THR A 151 -3.54 6.91 -15.98
N THR A 152 -4.76 6.35 -16.07
CA THR A 152 -5.96 6.84 -15.39
C THR A 152 -6.48 5.89 -14.30
N THR A 153 -5.65 4.94 -13.86
CA THR A 153 -6.02 3.98 -12.81
C THR A 153 -6.46 4.70 -11.54
N ASN A 154 -7.69 4.45 -11.12
CA ASN A 154 -8.28 4.95 -9.88
C ASN A 154 -8.34 3.81 -8.84
N TYR A 155 -8.78 4.08 -7.60
CA TYR A 155 -8.76 3.06 -6.53
C TYR A 155 -9.62 1.83 -6.85
N ALA A 156 -10.78 2.01 -7.48
CA ALA A 156 -11.63 0.90 -7.91
C ALA A 156 -10.97 0.04 -9.00
N ALA A 157 -10.27 0.67 -9.95
CA ALA A 157 -9.48 -0.02 -10.97
C ALA A 157 -8.25 -0.71 -10.36
N ALA A 158 -7.59 -0.10 -9.38
CA ALA A 158 -6.48 -0.71 -8.65
C ALA A 158 -6.91 -1.99 -7.92
N ARG A 159 -8.09 -1.99 -7.27
CA ARG A 159 -8.72 -3.20 -6.72
C ARG A 159 -8.94 -4.26 -7.78
N THR A 160 -9.53 -3.87 -8.91
CA THR A 160 -9.79 -4.81 -10.01
C THR A 160 -8.49 -5.42 -10.55
N GLY A 161 -7.45 -4.61 -10.74
CA GLY A 161 -6.16 -5.06 -11.25
C GLY A 161 -5.41 -5.98 -10.28
N THR A 162 -5.42 -5.66 -8.99
CA THR A 162 -4.77 -6.51 -7.97
C THR A 162 -5.51 -7.83 -7.75
N LEU A 163 -6.84 -7.86 -7.84
CA LEU A 163 -7.62 -9.11 -7.83
C LEU A 163 -7.30 -9.98 -9.05
N ALA A 164 -7.22 -9.38 -10.24
CA ALA A 164 -6.81 -10.10 -11.45
C ALA A 164 -5.38 -10.66 -11.31
N ALA A 165 -4.45 -9.85 -10.80
CA ALA A 165 -3.07 -10.29 -10.55
C ALA A 165 -2.99 -11.42 -9.53
N ALA A 166 -3.74 -11.36 -8.43
CA ALA A 166 -3.79 -12.44 -7.44
C ALA A 166 -4.36 -13.74 -8.04
N SER A 167 -5.43 -13.63 -8.83
CA SER A 167 -6.01 -14.76 -9.57
C SER A 167 -4.99 -15.42 -10.51
N GLU A 168 -4.24 -14.62 -11.29
CA GLU A 168 -3.19 -15.11 -12.19
C GLU A 168 -2.03 -15.79 -11.46
N LEU A 169 -1.59 -15.23 -10.32
CA LEU A 169 -0.41 -15.69 -9.60
C LEU A 169 -0.68 -16.93 -8.72
N TYR A 170 -1.90 -17.06 -8.19
CA TYR A 170 -2.22 -18.03 -7.12
C TYR A 170 -3.36 -19.00 -7.47
N GLY A 171 -3.73 -19.09 -8.75
CA GLY A 171 -4.61 -20.17 -9.22
C GLY A 171 -6.11 -19.88 -9.12
N GLY A 172 -6.52 -18.63 -9.38
CA GLY A 172 -7.92 -18.27 -9.54
C GLY A 172 -8.54 -17.52 -8.37
N THR A 173 -9.85 -17.26 -8.49
CA THR A 173 -10.65 -16.48 -7.52
C THR A 173 -10.95 -17.22 -6.21
N GLY A 174 -10.69 -18.53 -6.16
CA GLY A 174 -10.84 -19.36 -4.95
C GLY A 174 -9.62 -19.39 -4.04
N SER A 175 -8.53 -18.72 -4.41
CA SER A 175 -7.29 -18.69 -3.62
C SER A 175 -7.42 -17.82 -2.36
N ALA A 176 -6.65 -18.15 -1.32
CA ALA A 176 -6.58 -17.36 -0.10
C ALA A 176 -6.05 -15.94 -0.38
N GLU A 177 -5.13 -15.80 -1.33
CA GLU A 177 -4.55 -14.53 -1.77
C GLU A 177 -5.58 -13.65 -2.46
N TYR A 178 -6.43 -14.21 -3.33
CA TYR A 178 -7.52 -13.45 -3.94
C TYR A 178 -8.51 -12.93 -2.87
N ALA A 179 -8.90 -13.79 -1.93
CA ALA A 179 -9.76 -13.40 -0.82
C ALA A 179 -9.11 -12.33 0.08
N ALA A 180 -7.80 -12.44 0.35
CA ALA A 180 -7.06 -11.46 1.14
C ALA A 180 -7.00 -10.09 0.44
N VAL A 181 -6.74 -10.05 -0.87
CA VAL A 181 -6.79 -8.80 -1.66
C VAL A 181 -8.18 -8.17 -1.60
N ALA A 182 -9.23 -8.96 -1.76
CA ALA A 182 -10.61 -8.45 -1.69
C ALA A 182 -10.92 -7.87 -0.30
N ASN A 183 -10.52 -8.58 0.76
CA ASN A 183 -10.72 -8.16 2.14
C ASN A 183 -9.92 -6.91 2.51
N ALA A 184 -8.65 -6.81 2.09
CA ALA A 184 -7.80 -5.66 2.38
C ALA A 184 -8.32 -4.40 1.67
N TRP A 185 -8.79 -4.49 0.43
CA TRP A 185 -9.41 -3.34 -0.25
C TRP A 185 -10.70 -2.89 0.41
N ALA A 186 -11.57 -3.84 0.78
CA ALA A 186 -12.80 -3.52 1.49
C ALA A 186 -12.54 -2.88 2.87
N ALA A 187 -11.45 -3.30 3.55
CA ALA A 187 -11.01 -2.74 4.82
C ALA A 187 -10.52 -1.28 4.72
N VAL A 188 -10.23 -0.78 3.52
CA VAL A 188 -9.98 0.65 3.25
C VAL A 188 -11.11 1.30 2.44
N ASN A 189 -12.32 0.75 2.52
CA ASN A 189 -13.53 1.23 1.86
C ASN A 189 -13.48 1.23 0.31
N VAL A 190 -12.72 0.32 -0.30
CA VAL A 190 -12.72 0.13 -1.76
C VAL A 190 -13.43 -1.18 -2.09
N GLY A 191 -14.70 -1.08 -2.49
CA GLY A 191 -15.54 -2.23 -2.81
C GLY A 191 -15.97 -3.05 -1.59
N SER A 192 -16.66 -4.17 -1.84
CA SER A 192 -17.15 -5.06 -0.78
C SER A 192 -16.23 -6.27 -0.57
N ARG A 193 -16.37 -6.89 0.60
CA ARG A 193 -15.83 -8.24 0.86
C ARG A 193 -16.59 -9.29 0.03
N PRO A 194 -15.97 -10.44 -0.28
CA PRO A 194 -16.66 -11.60 -0.84
C PRO A 194 -17.76 -12.15 0.09
#